data_AF-A0A2S7WTY3-F1
#
_entry.id   AF-A0A2S7WTY3-F1
#
_cell.length_a   1.000
_cell.length_b   1.000
_cell.length_c   1.000
_cell.angle_alpha   90.00
_cell.angle_beta   90.00
_cell.angle_gamma   90.00
#
_symmetry.space_group_name_H-M   'P 1'
#
loop_
_entity.id
_entity.type
_entity.pdbx_description
1 polymer ?
#
loop_
_entity_poly.entity_id
_entity_poly.type
_entity_poly.pdbx_seq_one_letter_code
_entity_poly.pdbx_strand_id
1 'polypeptide(L)'
;MRMPILEFLANGDLKFVIIFYALLITAIIYFFKKLKARECQETYNSKIKKLFYWCILLSIFSLLLGLLHSFYFISKTNNIANNLLFRGFANMLITPTHGVIIAIIIIKFFNINLNSKVKKSKLQSS
;
A
#
# COMPACT_ATOMS: atom_id res chain seq x y z
N MET A 1 -16.68 -15.61 18.48
CA MET A 1 -16.57 -14.15 18.63
C MET A 1 -16.35 -13.53 17.25
N ARG A 2 -17.27 -12.71 16.74
CA ARG A 2 -17.05 -11.94 15.51
C ARG A 2 -16.08 -10.80 15.80
N MET A 3 -14.88 -10.83 15.20
CA MET A 3 -13.94 -9.72 15.30
C MET A 3 -14.24 -8.70 14.18
N PRO A 4 -14.76 -7.50 14.51
CA PRO A 4 -15.26 -6.54 13.51
C PRO A 4 -14.17 -6.07 12.54
N ILE A 5 -12.91 -6.06 12.98
CA ILE A 5 -11.76 -5.67 12.17
C ILE A 5 -11.46 -6.74 11.11
N LEU A 6 -11.52 -8.02 11.48
CA LEU A 6 -11.27 -9.12 10.55
C LEU A 6 -12.33 -9.16 9.44
N GLU A 7 -13.58 -8.87 9.82
CA GLU A 7 -14.71 -8.79 8.89
C GLU A 7 -14.58 -7.58 7.96
N PHE A 8 -14.13 -6.42 8.46
CA PHE A 8 -13.81 -5.25 7.65
C PHE A 8 -12.71 -5.53 6.60
N LEU A 9 -11.62 -6.20 6.99
CA LEU A 9 -10.56 -6.58 6.06
C LEU A 9 -10.98 -7.68 5.08
N ALA A 10 -11.82 -8.64 5.52
CA ALA A 10 -12.36 -9.71 4.68
C ALA A 10 -13.44 -9.23 3.70
N ASN A 11 -14.12 -8.12 4.01
CA ASN A 11 -15.04 -7.44 3.10
C ASN A 11 -14.31 -6.68 1.98
N GLY A 12 -13.03 -6.34 2.19
CA GLY A 12 -12.12 -5.88 1.13
C GLY A 12 -11.59 -7.04 0.28
N ASP A 13 -10.59 -6.76 -0.55
CA ASP A 13 -9.94 -7.82 -1.31
C ASP A 13 -8.84 -8.48 -0.47
N LEU A 14 -9.20 -9.60 0.16
CA LEU A 14 -8.33 -10.36 1.06
C LEU A 14 -6.96 -10.67 0.44
N LYS A 15 -6.89 -10.88 -0.87
CA LYS A 15 -5.62 -11.18 -1.56
C LYS A 15 -4.67 -9.99 -1.47
N PHE A 16 -5.16 -8.77 -1.70
CA PHE A 16 -4.37 -7.56 -1.59
C PHE A 16 -3.97 -7.26 -0.14
N VAL A 17 -4.88 -7.51 0.81
CA VAL A 17 -4.58 -7.37 2.25
C VAL A 17 -3.38 -8.23 2.65
N ILE A 18 -3.36 -9.51 2.26
CA ILE A 18 -2.24 -10.43 2.54
C ILE A 18 -0.93 -9.92 1.92
N ILE A 19 -0.99 -9.43 0.67
CA ILE A 19 0.17 -8.85 -0.02
C ILE A 19 0.70 -7.62 0.73
N PHE A 20 -0.17 -6.72 1.20
CA PHE A 20 0.26 -5.56 1.97
C PHE A 20 0.93 -5.93 3.28
N TYR A 21 0.44 -6.96 3.99
CA TYR A 21 1.11 -7.46 5.19
C TYR A 21 2.47 -8.10 4.89
N ALA A 22 2.59 -8.85 3.79
CA ALA A 22 3.89 -9.40 3.37
C ALA A 22 4.91 -8.30 3.06
N LEU A 23 4.48 -7.21 2.40
CA LEU A 23 5.31 -6.03 2.15
C LEU A 23 5.71 -5.33 3.44
N LEU A 24 4.79 -5.21 4.41
CA LEU A 24 5.05 -4.62 5.72
C LEU A 24 6.09 -5.43 6.51
N ILE A 25 5.94 -6.75 6.58
CA ILE A 25 6.91 -7.64 7.24
C ILE A 25 8.29 -7.50 6.58
N THR A 26 8.33 -7.47 5.25
CA THR A 26 9.58 -7.29 4.50
C THR A 26 10.24 -5.94 4.83
N ALA A 27 9.46 -4.86 4.94
CA ALA A 27 9.96 -3.54 5.34
C ALA A 27 10.52 -3.55 6.77
N ILE A 28 9.85 -4.22 7.72
CA ILE A 28 10.32 -4.40 9.10
C ILE A 28 11.67 -5.14 9.12
N ILE A 29 11.80 -6.24 8.38
CA ILE A 29 13.05 -7.01 8.31
C ILE A 29 14.20 -6.14 7.76
N TYR A 30 13.95 -5.38 6.69
CA TYR A 30 14.96 -4.47 6.14
C TYR A 30 15.34 -3.35 7.12
N PHE A 31 14.40 -2.88 7.93
CA PHE A 31 14.68 -1.90 8.96
C PHE A 31 15.57 -2.46 10.08
N PHE A 32 15.31 -3.67 10.57
CA PHE A 32 16.20 -4.31 11.55
C PHE A 32 17.60 -4.57 10.97
N LYS A 33 17.70 -5.00 9.70
CA LYS A 33 18.99 -5.14 9.01
C LYS A 33 19.72 -3.79 8.89
N LYS A 34 19.01 -2.70 8.61
CA LYS A 34 19.54 -1.33 8.60
C LYS A 34 20.10 -0.91 9.97
N LEU A 35 19.44 -1.27 11.07
CA LEU A 35 19.92 -0.96 12.41
C LEU A 35 21.22 -1.71 12.75
N LYS A 36 21.34 -2.97 12.30
CA LYS A 36 22.51 -3.82 12.55
C LYS A 36 23.72 -3.43 11.67
N ALA A 37 23.49 -3.06 10.42
CA ALA A 37 24.53 -2.68 9.47
C ALA A 37 24.61 -1.15 9.28
N ARG A 38 25.24 -0.46 10.24
CA ARG A 38 25.34 1.02 10.26
C ARG A 38 26.05 1.61 9.04
N GLU A 39 26.92 0.86 8.38
CA GLU A 39 27.71 1.34 7.23
C GLU A 39 26.94 1.31 5.89
N CYS A 40 25.84 0.55 5.78
CA CYS A 40 25.07 0.37 4.53
C CYS A 40 23.66 1.00 4.59
N GLN A 41 23.46 2.02 5.43
CA GLN A 41 22.14 2.60 5.65
C GLN A 41 21.51 3.18 4.38
N GLU A 42 22.29 3.78 3.46
CA GLU A 42 21.76 4.35 2.20
C GLU A 42 21.12 3.28 1.30
N THR A 43 21.74 2.10 1.20
CA THR A 43 21.26 0.98 0.38
C THR A 43 19.97 0.37 0.94
N TYR A 44 19.84 0.27 2.26
CA TYR A 44 18.59 -0.18 2.86
C TYR A 44 17.49 0.88 2.77
N ASN A 45 17.85 2.17 2.87
CA ASN A 45 16.90 3.26 2.70
C ASN A 45 16.30 3.29 1.28
N SER A 46 17.12 3.06 0.25
CA SER A 46 16.63 2.97 -1.14
C SER A 46 15.71 1.78 -1.37
N LYS A 47 16.01 0.62 -0.76
CA LYS A 47 15.13 -0.57 -0.80
C LYS A 47 13.78 -0.31 -0.15
N ILE A 48 13.75 0.31 1.05
CA ILE A 48 12.48 0.61 1.71
C ILE A 48 11.69 1.70 0.96
N LYS A 49 12.37 2.68 0.34
CA LYS A 49 11.72 3.62 -0.60
C LYS A 49 11.07 2.89 -1.77
N LYS A 50 11.76 1.91 -2.38
CA LYS A 50 11.18 1.11 -3.46
C LYS A 50 9.93 0.36 -3.00
N LEU A 51 9.98 -0.28 -1.82
CA LEU A 51 8.84 -0.94 -1.17
C LEU A 51 7.65 0.01 -0.98
N PHE A 52 7.91 1.25 -0.55
CA PHE A 52 6.87 2.28 -0.42
C PHE A 52 6.18 2.59 -1.77
N TYR A 53 6.96 2.80 -2.84
CA TYR A 53 6.39 3.02 -4.18
C TYR A 53 5.56 1.82 -4.67
N TRP A 54 6.02 0.60 -4.40
CA TRP A 54 5.23 -0.60 -4.70
C TRP A 54 3.91 -0.64 -3.93
N CYS A 55 3.91 -0.24 -2.65
CA CYS A 55 2.70 -0.19 -1.84
C CYS A 55 1.66 0.79 -2.42
N ILE A 56 2.11 1.98 -2.84
CA ILE A 56 1.23 2.96 -3.51
C ILE A 56 0.72 2.42 -4.85
N LEU A 57 1.59 1.83 -5.66
CA LEU A 57 1.21 1.27 -6.95
C LEU A 57 0.13 0.19 -6.80
N LEU A 58 0.33 -0.73 -5.85
CA LEU A 58 -0.63 -1.79 -5.53
C LEU A 58 -1.95 -1.24 -4.99
N SER A 59 -1.91 -0.16 -4.22
CA SER A 59 -3.11 0.55 -3.74
C SER A 59 -3.92 1.10 -4.91
N ILE A 60 -3.27 1.81 -5.85
CA ILE A 60 -3.95 2.34 -7.05
C ILE A 60 -4.48 1.21 -7.93
N PHE A 61 -3.71 0.14 -8.08
CA PHE A 61 -4.11 -1.02 -8.88
C PHE A 61 -5.32 -1.74 -8.29
N SER A 62 -5.36 -1.93 -6.97
CA SER A 62 -6.51 -2.51 -6.26
C SER A 62 -7.76 -1.65 -6.42
N LEU A 63 -7.60 -0.32 -6.36
CA LEU A 63 -8.68 0.63 -6.61
C LEU A 63 -9.24 0.48 -8.04
N LEU A 64 -8.36 0.37 -9.05
CA LEU A 64 -8.75 0.14 -10.44
C LEU A 64 -9.50 -1.18 -10.64
N LEU A 65 -9.04 -2.26 -10.00
CA LEU A 65 -9.72 -3.56 -10.04
C LEU A 65 -11.11 -3.51 -9.42
N GLY A 66 -11.25 -2.88 -8.25
CA GLY A 66 -12.56 -2.73 -7.60
C GLY A 66 -13.54 -1.88 -8.42
N LEU A 67 -13.03 -0.86 -9.11
CA LEU A 67 -13.82 -0.04 -10.03
C LEU A 67 -14.29 -0.86 -11.24
N LEU A 68 -13.39 -1.63 -11.85
CA LEU A 68 -13.71 -2.50 -12.98
C LEU A 68 -14.76 -3.55 -12.60
N HIS A 69 -14.63 -4.15 -11.42
CA HIS A 69 -15.59 -5.14 -10.92
C HIS A 69 -16.98 -4.51 -10.70
N SER A 70 -17.01 -3.29 -10.19
CA SER A 70 -18.27 -2.54 -9.99
C SER A 70 -18.93 -2.22 -11.33
N PHE A 71 -18.17 -1.75 -12.34
CA PHE A 71 -18.70 -1.48 -13.68
C PHE A 71 -19.11 -2.75 -14.44
N TYR A 72 -18.38 -3.86 -14.26
CA TYR A 72 -18.77 -5.16 -14.82
C TYR A 72 -20.12 -5.64 -14.27
N PHE A 73 -20.40 -5.38 -13.00
CA PHE A 73 -21.72 -5.68 -12.43
C PHE A 73 -22.81 -4.82 -13.07
N ILE A 74 -22.60 -3.50 -13.22
CA ILE A 74 -23.54 -2.60 -13.93
C ILE A 74 -23.84 -3.10 -15.33
N SER A 75 -22.82 -3.49 -16.10
CA SER A 75 -23.02 -3.92 -17.49
C SER A 75 -23.74 -5.27 -17.60
N LYS A 76 -23.65 -6.12 -16.57
CA LYS A 76 -24.30 -7.43 -16.53
C LYS A 76 -25.72 -7.39 -15.97
N THR A 77 -25.99 -6.47 -15.05
CA THR A 77 -27.34 -6.26 -14.51
C THR A 77 -28.02 -5.16 -15.30
N ASN A 78 -28.98 -5.50 -16.17
CA ASN A 78 -29.81 -4.55 -16.94
C ASN A 78 -30.60 -3.52 -16.08
N ASN A 79 -30.41 -3.52 -14.76
CA ASN A 79 -31.02 -2.58 -13.82
C ASN A 79 -29.96 -2.11 -12.81
N ILE A 80 -29.95 -0.81 -12.51
CA ILE A 80 -28.99 -0.20 -11.59
C ILE A 80 -29.38 -0.56 -10.15
N ALA A 81 -28.84 -1.65 -9.63
CA ALA A 81 -28.99 -1.99 -8.23
C ALA A 81 -28.08 -1.09 -7.37
N ASN A 82 -28.56 0.12 -7.04
CA ASN A 82 -27.82 1.12 -6.26
C ASN A 82 -27.15 0.53 -5.01
N ASN A 83 -27.84 -0.36 -4.29
CA ASN A 83 -27.30 -0.99 -3.09
C ASN A 83 -26.05 -1.87 -3.37
N LEU A 84 -26.04 -2.60 -4.49
CA LEU A 84 -24.89 -3.40 -4.91
C LEU A 84 -23.71 -2.52 -5.34
N LEU A 85 -23.99 -1.37 -5.97
CA LEU A 85 -22.97 -0.41 -6.36
C LEU A 85 -22.32 0.25 -5.15
N PHE A 86 -23.10 0.81 -4.23
CA PHE A 86 -22.55 1.43 -3.03
C PHE A 86 -21.79 0.43 -2.17
N ARG A 87 -22.23 -0.84 -2.14
CA ARG A 87 -21.47 -1.91 -1.47
C ARG A 87 -20.15 -2.25 -2.18
N GLY A 88 -20.17 -2.33 -3.51
CA GLY A 88 -18.96 -2.55 -4.32
C GLY A 88 -17.95 -1.40 -4.17
N PHE A 89 -18.42 -0.16 -4.20
CA PHE A 89 -17.61 1.04 -3.97
C PHE A 89 -17.05 1.09 -2.56
N ALA A 90 -17.85 0.80 -1.53
CA ALA A 90 -17.37 0.77 -0.15
C ALA A 90 -16.26 -0.26 0.01
N ASN A 91 -16.45 -1.49 -0.48
CA ASN A 91 -15.46 -2.55 -0.41
C ASN A 91 -14.20 -2.26 -1.23
N MET A 92 -14.36 -1.62 -2.39
CA MET A 92 -13.26 -1.14 -3.24
C MET A 92 -12.38 -0.13 -2.51
N LEU A 93 -12.93 0.74 -1.67
CA LEU A 93 -12.16 1.78 -0.97
C LEU A 93 -11.38 1.24 0.24
N ILE A 94 -11.87 0.18 0.89
CA ILE A 94 -11.22 -0.39 2.09
C ILE A 94 -9.76 -0.75 1.81
N THR A 95 -9.51 -1.46 0.71
CA THR A 95 -8.19 -2.00 0.33
C THR A 95 -7.15 -0.92 0.03
N PRO A 96 -7.41 0.09 -0.83
CA PRO A 96 -6.49 1.20 -1.06
C PRO A 96 -6.31 2.08 0.17
N THR A 97 -7.36 2.33 0.96
CA THR A 97 -7.22 3.04 2.23
C THR A 97 -6.27 2.31 3.18
N HIS A 98 -6.36 0.97 3.26
CA HIS A 98 -5.42 0.16 4.02
C HIS A 98 -3.98 0.26 3.48
N GLY A 99 -3.81 0.16 2.15
CA GLY A 99 -2.51 0.30 1.49
C GLY A 99 -1.84 1.65 1.76
N VAL A 100 -2.60 2.73 1.75
CA VAL A 100 -2.11 4.09 2.06
C VAL A 100 -1.72 4.21 3.53
N ILE A 101 -2.52 3.69 4.46
CA ILE A 101 -2.19 3.69 5.89
C ILE A 101 -0.87 2.96 6.13
N ILE A 102 -0.70 1.79 5.53
CA ILE A 102 0.55 1.01 5.63
C ILE A 102 1.73 1.79 5.05
N ALA A 103 1.54 2.45 3.90
CA ALA A 103 2.57 3.27 3.27
C ALA A 103 3.01 4.46 4.17
N ILE A 104 2.06 5.11 4.85
CA ILE A 104 2.33 6.19 5.82
C ILE A 104 3.10 5.63 7.03
N ILE A 105 2.68 4.48 7.55
CA ILE A 105 3.38 3.81 8.65
C ILE A 105 4.83 3.52 8.23
N ILE A 106 5.05 2.99 7.03
CA ILE A 106 6.39 2.72 6.51
C ILE A 106 7.26 4.00 6.48
N ILE A 107 6.75 5.11 5.93
CA ILE A 107 7.54 6.35 5.86
C ILE A 107 7.86 6.89 7.25
N LYS A 108 6.82 7.04 8.08
CA LYS A 108 6.91 7.77 9.35
C LYS A 108 7.64 6.96 10.41
N PHE A 109 7.40 5.64 10.46
CA PHE A 109 8.01 4.75 11.44
C PHE A 109 9.47 4.41 11.08
N PHE A 110 9.79 4.22 9.79
CA PHE A 110 11.16 3.90 9.38
C PHE A 110 12.05 5.12 9.10
N ASN A 111 11.55 6.32 9.41
CA ASN A 111 12.22 7.62 9.28
C ASN A 111 12.89 7.80 7.91
N ILE A 112 12.14 7.48 6.86
CA ILE A 112 12.62 7.55 5.48
C ILE A 112 12.39 8.97 4.99
N ASN A 113 13.46 9.77 5.00
CA ASN A 113 13.39 11.08 4.37
C ASN A 113 13.40 10.88 2.83
N LEU A 114 12.26 11.10 2.19
CA LEU A 114 12.08 10.95 0.74
C LEU A 114 13.03 11.85 -0.07
N ASN A 115 13.52 12.94 0.53
CA ASN A 115 14.27 14.00 -0.15
C ASN A 115 15.79 13.74 -0.37
N SER A 116 16.28 12.52 -0.14
CA SER A 116 17.73 12.23 -0.15
C SER A 116 18.43 12.28 -1.53
N LYS A 117 17.71 12.53 -2.64
CA LYS A 117 18.29 12.53 -3.99
C LYS A 117 18.85 13.88 -4.45
N VAL A 118 18.55 14.98 -3.77
CA VAL A 118 18.94 16.33 -4.26
C VAL A 118 20.36 16.76 -3.83
N LYS A 119 21.00 16.06 -2.89
CA LYS A 119 22.31 16.52 -2.35
C LYS A 119 23.56 16.01 -3.09
N LYS A 120 23.45 14.95 -3.92
CA LYS A 120 24.61 14.42 -4.67
C LYS A 120 24.90 15.13 -5.99
N SER A 121 23.97 15.91 -6.53
CA SER A 121 24.19 16.67 -7.79
C SER A 121 24.77 18.08 -7.60
N LYS A 122 25.00 18.53 -6.36
CA LYS A 122 25.61 19.84 -6.05
C LYS A 122 27.06 19.78 -5.56
N LEU A 123 27.62 18.59 -5.37
CA LEU A 123 28.99 18.38 -4.86
C LEU A 123 29.98 17.89 -5.93
N GLN A 124 29.52 17.73 -7.18
CA GLN A 124 30.39 17.42 -8.34
C GLN A 124 30.55 18.63 -9.29
N SER A 125 30.12 19.83 -8.87
CA SER A 125 30.18 21.04 -9.68
C SER A 125 30.76 22.24 -8.91
N SER A 126 31.61 22.00 -7.92
CA SER A 126 32.30 23.06 -7.18
C SER A 126 33.77 22.74 -7.01
#